data_AF-A0A1C6GKH7-F1
#
_entry.id   AF-A0A1C6GKH7-F1
#
_cell.length_a   1.000
_cell.length_b   1.000
_cell.length_c   1.000
_cell.angle_alpha   90.00
_cell.angle_beta   90.00
_cell.angle_gamma   90.00
#
_symmetry.space_group_name_H-M   'P 1'
#
loop_
_entity.id
_entity.type
_entity.pdbx_description
1 polymer ?
#
loop_
_entity_poly.entity_id
_entity_poly.type
_entity_poly.pdbx_seq_one_letter_code
_entity_poly.pdbx_strand_id
1 'polypeptide(L)'
;MSLKYTCPGCGTPLGYDGLCWKCKCEQERKTALAWTPEQIAEKQRNLIQNIHRLADMEDPECTDFWQLLGYRDAITPEIQRAALAAGVFWPCEIYDRAPADVGERLIRALLSTEDSSEASNLMCCLAFQGDDRALETLLELEKHPRSWRKKLYVDPSIYAQCGGWTFNKEGQRIELNFDTCFSFVKGAPGEVSPVRIGRAREDTCPHCGGRMADMLVLDGRDERLKFLGLDGILTATCCPNCVGFLKGPAFNRFTLDGGVEVFPSELFDGAGKMDCYVRPEDYRSLTENPFVLGGAPVPLFYGAACDDVNTVGGFANWVQDWEYTACPHCGKPMKYLAQIQWDTLMDGTEGTLYIEFCPDCQIVSMQHQQT
;
A
#
# COMPACT_ATOMS: atom_id res chain seq x y z
N MET A 1 27.81 -12.97 18.24
CA MET A 1 28.58 -11.74 18.52
C MET A 1 27.64 -10.79 19.25
N SER A 2 28.00 -10.26 20.41
CA SER A 2 27.17 -9.24 21.08
C SER A 2 27.39 -7.89 20.39
N LEU A 3 26.34 -7.27 19.89
CA LEU A 3 26.40 -5.92 19.35
C LEU A 3 26.77 -4.93 20.47
N LYS A 4 27.57 -3.91 20.15
CA LYS A 4 28.19 -3.00 21.14
C LYS A 4 27.23 -1.96 21.72
N TYR A 5 26.19 -1.60 20.97
CA TYR A 5 25.26 -0.55 21.32
C TYR A 5 23.83 -1.10 21.48
N THR A 6 22.94 -0.30 22.04
CA THR A 6 21.50 -0.62 22.17
C THR A 6 20.69 0.62 21.81
N CYS A 7 19.62 0.45 21.05
CA CYS A 7 18.68 1.53 20.73
C CYS A 7 18.14 2.14 22.03
N PRO A 8 18.30 3.46 22.27
CA PRO A 8 17.78 4.08 23.48
C PRO A 8 16.25 4.16 23.52
N GLY A 9 15.58 3.99 22.37
CA GLY A 9 14.12 3.99 22.27
C GLY A 9 13.45 2.67 22.65
N CYS A 10 14.03 1.52 22.25
CA CYS A 10 13.39 0.21 22.42
C CYS A 10 14.31 -0.90 22.96
N GLY A 11 15.62 -0.63 23.14
CA GLY A 11 16.59 -1.60 23.65
C GLY A 11 17.14 -2.59 22.62
N THR A 12 16.70 -2.56 21.35
CA THR A 12 17.24 -3.41 20.29
C THR A 12 18.77 -3.30 20.21
N PRO A 13 19.54 -4.41 20.21
CA PRO A 13 20.99 -4.37 20.05
C PRO A 13 21.40 -3.80 18.68
N LEU A 14 22.41 -2.92 18.64
CA LEU A 14 22.86 -2.20 17.44
C LEU A 14 24.38 -2.23 17.22
N GLY A 15 24.78 -2.24 15.95
CA GLY A 15 26.18 -2.07 15.55
C GLY A 15 26.69 -0.63 15.61
N TYR A 16 25.81 0.35 15.84
CA TYR A 16 26.08 1.78 15.84
C TYR A 16 25.39 2.49 17.02
N ASP A 17 25.86 3.69 17.35
CA ASP A 17 25.30 4.53 18.42
C ASP A 17 24.09 5.34 17.89
N GLY A 18 22.94 5.27 18.57
CA GLY A 18 21.71 5.97 18.19
C GLY A 18 20.44 5.11 18.16
N LEU A 19 19.39 5.61 17.51
CA LEU A 19 18.11 4.91 17.36
C LEU A 19 18.21 3.78 16.33
N CYS A 20 17.52 2.68 16.58
CA CYS A 20 17.24 1.71 15.53
C CYS A 20 16.35 2.35 14.46
N TRP A 21 16.37 1.79 13.26
CA TRP A 21 15.58 2.28 12.14
C TRP A 21 14.09 2.47 12.50
N LYS A 22 13.45 1.47 13.13
CA LYS A 22 12.04 1.54 13.58
C LYS A 22 11.76 2.75 14.49
N CYS A 23 12.62 2.97 15.50
CA CYS A 23 12.44 4.11 16.41
C CYS A 23 12.72 5.45 15.74
N LYS A 24 13.62 5.49 14.75
CA LYS A 24 13.88 6.68 13.95
C LYS A 24 12.66 7.03 13.09
N CYS A 25 12.09 6.07 12.36
CA CYS A 25 10.86 6.26 11.58
C CYS A 25 9.69 6.71 12.46
N GLU A 26 9.49 6.08 13.62
CA GLU A 26 8.45 6.50 14.57
C GLU A 26 8.66 7.93 15.09
N GLN A 27 9.91 8.33 15.35
CA GLN A 27 10.24 9.69 15.80
C GLN A 27 10.01 10.73 14.69
N GLU A 28 10.41 10.45 13.46
CA GLU A 28 10.21 11.31 12.30
C GLU A 28 8.71 11.50 12.02
N ARG A 29 7.94 10.41 12.04
CA ARG A 29 6.48 10.45 11.91
C ARG A 29 5.81 11.25 13.03
N LYS A 30 6.20 11.05 14.29
CA LYS A 30 5.67 11.85 15.42
C LYS A 30 6.00 13.33 15.27
N THR A 31 7.20 13.65 14.79
CA THR A 31 7.62 15.03 14.50
C THR A 31 6.73 15.64 13.43
N ALA A 32 6.51 14.95 12.31
CA ALA A 32 5.66 15.42 11.23
C ALA A 32 4.21 15.64 11.69
N LEU A 33 3.64 14.67 12.41
CA LEU A 33 2.28 14.76 12.96
C LEU A 33 2.10 15.92 13.94
N ALA A 34 3.18 16.38 14.58
CA ALA A 34 3.18 17.49 15.53
C ALA A 34 3.43 18.87 14.90
N TRP A 35 3.61 18.97 13.58
CA TRP A 35 3.84 20.26 12.92
C TRP A 35 2.69 21.25 13.13
N THR A 36 3.04 22.49 13.43
CA THR A 36 2.09 23.60 13.51
C THR A 36 1.64 24.02 12.11
N PRO A 37 0.51 24.73 11.98
CA PRO A 37 0.08 25.31 10.71
C PRO A 37 1.16 26.18 10.03
N GLU A 38 1.95 26.92 10.81
CA GLU A 38 3.05 27.75 10.30
C GLU A 38 4.17 26.92 9.71
N GLN A 39 4.54 25.82 10.37
CA GLN A 39 5.56 24.88 9.89
C GLN A 39 5.11 24.17 8.62
N ILE A 40 3.84 23.75 8.55
CA ILE A 40 3.25 23.18 7.34
C ILE A 40 3.33 24.19 6.18
N ALA A 41 2.91 25.43 6.43
CA ALA A 41 2.94 26.47 5.40
C ALA A 41 4.37 26.82 4.95
N GLU A 42 5.35 26.78 5.86
CA GLU A 42 6.77 26.94 5.51
C GLU A 42 7.27 25.81 4.60
N LYS A 43 6.96 24.56 4.94
CA LYS A 43 7.32 23.39 4.12
C LYS A 43 6.67 23.40 2.76
N GLN A 44 5.39 23.77 2.67
CA GLN A 44 4.69 23.96 1.39
C GLN A 44 5.38 25.02 0.52
N ARG A 45 5.77 26.17 1.09
CA ARG A 45 6.50 27.21 0.36
C ARG A 45 7.87 26.73 -0.11
N ASN A 46 8.62 26.04 0.77
CA ASN A 46 9.92 25.47 0.42
C ASN A 46 9.80 24.46 -0.73
N LEU A 47 8.78 23.60 -0.67
CA LEU A 47 8.51 22.61 -1.70
C LEU A 47 8.20 23.27 -3.06
N ILE A 48 7.37 24.32 -3.10
CA ILE A 48 7.09 25.07 -4.33
C ILE A 48 8.37 25.68 -4.92
N GLN A 49 9.23 26.26 -4.08
CA GLN A 49 10.48 26.90 -4.52
C GLN A 49 11.49 25.89 -5.09
N ASN A 50 11.47 24.66 -4.56
CA ASN A 50 12.45 23.62 -4.87
C ASN A 50 11.82 22.40 -5.55
N ILE A 51 10.71 22.57 -6.26
CA ILE A 51 9.86 21.46 -6.73
C ILE A 51 10.58 20.41 -7.60
N HIS A 52 11.63 20.82 -8.30
CA HIS A 52 12.46 19.92 -9.13
C HIS A 52 13.29 18.92 -8.32
N ARG A 53 13.51 19.19 -7.03
CA ARG A 53 14.23 18.31 -6.10
C ARG A 53 13.42 17.07 -5.71
N LEU A 54 12.13 17.05 -6.04
CA LEU A 54 11.30 15.85 -5.89
C LEU A 54 11.79 14.67 -6.73
N ALA A 55 12.62 14.90 -7.75
CA ALA A 55 13.17 13.83 -8.58
C ALA A 55 14.20 12.94 -7.86
N ASP A 56 14.71 13.37 -6.69
CA ASP A 56 15.70 12.62 -5.90
C ASP A 56 15.08 12.19 -4.56
N MET A 57 15.07 10.88 -4.29
CA MET A 57 14.54 10.32 -3.02
C MET A 57 15.37 10.71 -1.81
N GLU A 58 16.66 11.01 -1.99
CA GLU A 58 17.55 11.40 -0.91
C GLU A 58 17.39 12.88 -0.52
N ASP A 59 16.70 13.67 -1.36
CA ASP A 59 16.50 15.10 -1.10
C ASP A 59 15.48 15.34 0.02
N PRO A 60 15.76 16.30 0.94
CA PRO A 60 14.84 16.65 2.02
C PRO A 60 13.45 17.08 1.53
N GLU A 61 13.35 17.66 0.35
CA GLU A 61 12.09 18.05 -0.29
C GLU A 61 11.20 16.85 -0.62
N CYS A 62 11.78 15.73 -1.03
CA CYS A 62 11.04 14.49 -1.25
C CYS A 62 10.50 13.93 0.07
N THR A 63 11.33 13.94 1.12
CA THR A 63 10.89 13.58 2.48
C THR A 63 9.76 14.49 2.98
N ASP A 64 9.92 15.81 2.83
CA ASP A 64 8.91 16.79 3.24
C ASP A 64 7.61 16.64 2.44
N PHE A 65 7.69 16.34 1.15
CA PHE A 65 6.52 16.03 0.33
C PHE A 65 5.75 14.83 0.88
N TRP A 66 6.40 13.70 1.12
CA TRP A 66 5.74 12.51 1.64
C TRP A 66 5.17 12.72 3.04
N GLN A 67 5.81 13.53 3.88
CA GLN A 67 5.28 13.89 5.19
C GLN A 67 4.08 14.85 5.09
N LEU A 68 4.10 15.82 4.16
CA LEU A 68 2.96 16.69 3.87
C LEU A 68 1.77 15.89 3.34
N LEU A 69 2.00 14.96 2.42
CA LEU A 69 0.97 14.12 1.82
C LEU A 69 0.45 13.07 2.82
N GLY A 70 1.32 12.18 3.30
CA GLY A 70 0.95 10.99 4.07
C GLY A 70 0.54 11.26 5.53
N TYR A 71 1.06 12.31 6.17
CA TYR A 71 0.77 12.57 7.59
C TYR A 71 -0.10 13.79 7.84
N ARG A 72 -0.09 14.76 6.90
CA ARG A 72 -0.76 16.05 7.09
C ARG A 72 -1.88 16.33 6.10
N ASP A 73 -2.01 15.54 5.03
CA ASP A 73 -2.96 15.79 3.95
C ASP A 73 -2.88 17.25 3.45
N ALA A 74 -1.65 17.70 3.18
CA ALA A 74 -1.31 19.12 3.03
C ALA A 74 -0.70 19.46 1.66
N ILE A 75 -0.99 18.69 0.62
CA ILE A 75 -0.68 19.07 -0.76
C ILE A 75 -1.79 19.99 -1.28
N THR A 76 -1.40 21.14 -1.85
CA THR A 76 -2.35 22.16 -2.30
C THR A 76 -2.38 22.29 -3.83
N PRO A 77 -3.46 22.84 -4.40
CA PRO A 77 -3.53 23.18 -5.82
C PRO A 77 -2.37 24.04 -6.33
N GLU A 78 -1.80 24.91 -5.49
CA GLU A 78 -0.62 25.73 -5.85
C GLU A 78 0.62 24.86 -6.05
N ILE A 79 0.85 23.86 -5.19
CA ILE A 79 1.94 22.89 -5.33
C ILE A 79 1.78 22.09 -6.62
N GLN A 80 0.57 21.60 -6.90
CA GLN A 80 0.25 20.86 -8.12
C GLN A 80 0.50 21.69 -9.40
N ARG A 81 0.07 22.95 -9.41
CA ARG A 81 0.31 23.86 -10.53
C ARG A 81 1.79 24.17 -10.70
N ALA A 82 2.55 24.31 -9.60
CA ALA A 82 3.98 24.54 -9.63
C ALA A 82 4.75 23.34 -10.22
N ALA A 83 4.44 22.12 -9.76
CA ALA A 83 5.01 20.88 -10.29
C ALA A 83 4.75 20.74 -11.79
N LEU A 84 3.50 20.95 -12.21
CA LEU A 84 3.13 20.91 -13.62
C LEU A 84 3.83 21.99 -14.46
N ALA A 85 3.97 23.20 -13.93
CA ALA A 85 4.69 24.28 -14.63
C ALA A 85 6.19 23.99 -14.77
N ALA A 86 6.77 23.24 -13.82
CA ALA A 86 8.16 22.81 -13.83
C ALA A 86 8.40 21.49 -14.61
N GLY A 87 7.35 20.82 -15.10
CA GLY A 87 7.47 19.53 -15.78
C GLY A 87 7.83 18.37 -14.84
N VAL A 88 7.47 18.48 -13.56
CA VAL A 88 7.75 17.45 -12.54
C VAL A 88 6.57 16.49 -12.50
N PHE A 89 6.75 15.29 -13.06
CA PHE A 89 5.72 14.24 -13.14
C PHE A 89 5.95 13.05 -12.20
N TRP A 90 6.98 13.14 -11.36
CA TRP A 90 7.26 12.17 -10.31
C TRP A 90 7.71 12.89 -9.02
N PRO A 91 7.24 12.49 -7.83
CA PRO A 91 6.20 11.48 -7.58
C PRO A 91 4.83 11.93 -8.11
N CYS A 92 4.06 11.00 -8.67
CA CYS A 92 2.80 11.29 -9.36
C CYS A 92 1.63 11.58 -8.40
N GLU A 93 1.74 11.11 -7.16
CA GLU A 93 0.84 11.31 -6.02
C GLU A 93 0.63 12.79 -5.70
N ILE A 94 1.58 13.66 -6.10
CA ILE A 94 1.42 15.11 -5.99
C ILE A 94 0.14 15.60 -6.67
N TYR A 95 -0.31 14.91 -7.71
CA TYR A 95 -1.51 15.24 -8.49
C TYR A 95 -2.79 14.60 -7.95
N ASP A 96 -2.77 13.98 -6.76
CA ASP A 96 -3.98 13.43 -6.15
C ASP A 96 -5.08 14.49 -6.11
N ARG A 97 -6.22 14.16 -6.76
CA ARG A 97 -7.42 15.02 -6.84
C ARG A 97 -7.13 16.46 -7.29
N ALA A 98 -6.12 16.65 -8.15
CA ALA A 98 -5.77 17.97 -8.65
C ALA A 98 -6.95 18.65 -9.38
N PRO A 99 -7.06 19.99 -9.33
CA PRO A 99 -8.18 20.70 -9.94
C PRO A 99 -8.22 20.52 -11.46
N ALA A 100 -9.39 20.69 -12.05
CA ALA A 100 -9.62 20.46 -13.49
C ALA A 100 -8.65 21.24 -14.41
N ASP A 101 -8.18 22.43 -14.00
CA ASP A 101 -7.21 23.19 -14.78
C ASP A 101 -5.83 22.51 -14.86
N VAL A 102 -5.44 21.76 -13.82
CA VAL A 102 -4.23 20.92 -13.80
C VAL A 102 -4.48 19.67 -14.64
N GLY A 103 -5.62 19.00 -14.47
CA GLY A 103 -6.01 17.83 -15.26
C GLY A 103 -5.98 18.09 -16.78
N GLU A 104 -6.63 19.16 -17.25
CA GLU A 104 -6.64 19.51 -18.69
C GLU A 104 -5.24 19.81 -19.25
N ARG A 105 -4.34 20.36 -18.43
CA ARG A 105 -2.95 20.60 -18.84
C ARG A 105 -2.12 19.31 -18.85
N LEU A 106 -2.34 18.38 -17.91
CA LEU A 106 -1.76 17.04 -17.93
C LEU A 106 -2.21 16.27 -19.17
N ILE A 107 -3.51 16.29 -19.49
CA ILE A 107 -4.07 15.69 -20.73
C ILE A 107 -3.38 16.30 -21.96
N ARG A 108 -3.25 17.63 -22.02
CA ARG A 108 -2.58 18.28 -23.13
C ARG A 108 -1.12 17.83 -23.27
N ALA A 109 -0.38 17.73 -22.18
CA ALA A 109 0.99 17.23 -22.18
C ALA A 109 1.04 15.78 -22.70
N LEU A 110 0.17 14.91 -22.18
CA LEU A 110 0.10 13.49 -22.56
C LEU A 110 -0.21 13.29 -24.04
N LEU A 111 -1.16 14.06 -24.57
CA LEU A 111 -1.56 13.96 -25.98
C LEU A 111 -0.54 14.59 -26.94
N SER A 112 0.41 15.38 -26.42
CA SER A 112 1.45 16.05 -27.20
C SER A 112 2.80 15.35 -27.17
N THR A 113 3.04 14.46 -26.20
CA THR A 113 4.33 13.76 -26.08
C THR A 113 4.46 12.61 -27.07
N GLU A 114 5.68 12.42 -27.58
CA GLU A 114 6.10 11.27 -28.38
C GLU A 114 7.06 10.36 -27.59
N ASP A 115 7.42 10.75 -26.35
CA ASP A 115 8.28 9.98 -25.47
C ASP A 115 7.45 9.01 -24.60
N SER A 116 7.84 7.74 -24.61
CA SER A 116 7.11 6.72 -23.87
C SER A 116 7.27 6.84 -22.36
N SER A 117 8.43 7.29 -21.87
CA SER A 117 8.69 7.44 -20.44
C SER A 117 7.93 8.63 -19.85
N GLU A 118 7.86 9.73 -20.60
CA GLU A 118 7.04 10.87 -20.23
C GLU A 118 5.55 10.51 -20.27
N ALA A 119 5.11 9.79 -21.32
CA ALA A 119 3.73 9.31 -21.43
C ALA A 119 3.33 8.40 -20.26
N SER A 120 4.20 7.49 -19.81
CA SER A 120 3.91 6.63 -18.66
C SER A 120 3.73 7.46 -17.38
N ASN A 121 4.61 8.42 -17.11
CA ASN A 121 4.48 9.27 -15.92
C ASN A 121 3.21 10.13 -15.97
N LEU A 122 2.91 10.72 -17.12
CA LEU A 122 1.70 11.54 -17.31
C LEU A 122 0.41 10.72 -17.16
N MET A 123 0.38 9.46 -17.59
CA MET A 123 -0.75 8.57 -17.32
C MET A 123 -0.90 8.30 -15.83
N CYS A 124 0.19 8.11 -15.08
CA CYS A 124 0.12 7.99 -13.62
C CYS A 124 -0.38 9.29 -12.96
N CYS A 125 0.09 10.46 -13.40
CA CYS A 125 -0.42 11.74 -12.88
C CYS A 125 -1.93 11.91 -13.13
N LEU A 126 -2.42 11.50 -14.30
CA LEU A 126 -3.87 11.50 -14.60
C LEU A 126 -4.64 10.49 -13.76
N ALA A 127 -4.04 9.33 -13.49
CA ALA A 127 -4.65 8.34 -12.59
C ALA A 127 -4.85 8.93 -11.18
N PHE A 128 -3.86 9.64 -10.63
CA PHE A 128 -3.99 10.32 -9.34
C PHE A 128 -4.96 11.50 -9.37
N GLN A 129 -4.98 12.28 -10.46
CA GLN A 129 -5.96 13.35 -10.60
C GLN A 129 -7.39 12.79 -10.64
N GLY A 130 -7.59 11.71 -11.37
CA GLY A 130 -8.66 10.74 -11.15
C GLY A 130 -10.07 11.18 -11.53
N ASP A 131 -10.26 12.30 -12.22
CA ASP A 131 -11.61 12.74 -12.62
C ASP A 131 -12.17 12.00 -13.85
N ASP A 132 -13.40 12.34 -14.25
CA ASP A 132 -14.06 11.72 -15.42
C ASP A 132 -13.29 11.99 -16.73
N ARG A 133 -12.61 13.14 -16.85
CA ARG A 133 -11.81 13.48 -18.03
C ARG A 133 -10.54 12.64 -18.09
N ALA A 134 -9.93 12.32 -16.95
CA ALA A 134 -8.83 11.36 -16.87
C ALA A 134 -9.27 9.98 -17.35
N LEU A 135 -10.42 9.48 -16.88
CA LEU A 135 -10.98 8.20 -17.35
C LEU A 135 -11.23 8.20 -18.86
N GLU A 136 -11.95 9.21 -19.37
CA GLU A 136 -12.24 9.35 -20.81
C GLU A 136 -10.95 9.34 -21.64
N THR A 137 -9.92 10.05 -21.18
CA THR A 137 -8.63 10.16 -21.88
C THR A 137 -7.89 8.83 -21.88
N LEU A 138 -7.79 8.14 -20.74
CA LEU A 138 -7.10 6.86 -20.65
C LEU A 138 -7.84 5.78 -21.46
N LEU A 139 -9.18 5.77 -21.43
CA LEU A 139 -10.01 4.86 -22.23
C LEU A 139 -9.83 5.10 -23.73
N GLU A 140 -9.77 6.36 -24.16
CA GLU A 140 -9.52 6.72 -25.56
C GLU A 140 -8.13 6.27 -26.01
N LEU A 141 -7.10 6.46 -25.17
CA LEU A 141 -5.75 5.98 -25.44
C LEU A 141 -5.66 4.45 -25.50
N GLU A 142 -6.51 3.73 -24.75
CA GLU A 142 -6.57 2.27 -24.80
C GLU A 142 -7.22 1.78 -26.10
N LYS A 143 -8.32 2.43 -26.53
CA LYS A 143 -9.01 2.10 -27.79
C LYS A 143 -8.23 2.54 -29.02
N HIS A 144 -7.54 3.66 -28.93
CA HIS A 144 -6.84 4.33 -30.02
C HIS A 144 -5.40 4.68 -29.60
N PRO A 145 -4.53 3.66 -29.43
CA PRO A 145 -3.21 3.84 -28.88
C PRO A 145 -2.29 4.68 -29.75
N ARG A 146 -1.52 5.55 -29.10
CA ARG A 146 -0.45 6.34 -29.71
C ARG A 146 0.77 5.49 -30.06
N SER A 147 1.66 6.03 -30.88
CA SER A 147 2.90 5.39 -31.34
C SER A 147 3.75 4.84 -30.17
N TRP A 148 3.88 5.63 -29.10
CA TRP A 148 4.68 5.31 -27.91
C TRP A 148 4.12 4.14 -27.09
N ARG A 149 2.83 3.81 -27.18
CA ARG A 149 2.22 2.70 -26.42
C ARG A 149 2.93 1.37 -26.66
N LYS A 150 3.47 1.15 -27.87
CA LYS A 150 4.21 -0.08 -28.24
C LYS A 150 5.52 -0.28 -27.45
N LYS A 151 6.04 0.78 -26.82
CA LYS A 151 7.24 0.73 -25.98
C LYS A 151 6.91 0.52 -24.49
N LEU A 152 5.63 0.49 -24.14
CA LEU A 152 5.16 0.26 -22.78
C LEU A 152 4.71 -1.19 -22.60
N TYR A 153 4.81 -1.69 -21.37
CA TYR A 153 4.46 -3.08 -21.06
C TYR A 153 2.96 -3.30 -20.86
N VAL A 154 2.23 -2.27 -20.40
CA VAL A 154 0.84 -2.38 -19.95
C VAL A 154 -0.07 -1.31 -20.56
N ASP A 155 -1.38 -1.57 -20.55
CA ASP A 155 -2.40 -0.69 -21.11
C ASP A 155 -2.76 0.47 -20.16
N PRO A 156 -3.38 1.55 -20.68
CA PRO A 156 -3.84 2.68 -19.86
C PRO A 156 -4.72 2.30 -18.67
N SER A 157 -5.54 1.23 -18.78
CA SER A 157 -6.31 0.71 -17.65
C SER A 157 -5.45 0.27 -16.47
N ILE A 158 -4.21 -0.18 -16.72
CA ILE A 158 -3.24 -0.58 -15.68
C ILE A 158 -2.55 0.67 -15.09
N TYR A 159 -2.29 1.69 -15.90
CA TYR A 159 -1.82 2.98 -15.37
C TYR A 159 -2.84 3.64 -14.45
N ALA A 160 -4.15 3.53 -14.76
CA ALA A 160 -5.21 4.00 -13.87
C ALA A 160 -5.10 3.39 -12.45
N GLN A 161 -4.63 2.14 -12.36
CA GLN A 161 -4.55 1.40 -11.08
C GLN A 161 -3.60 2.07 -10.08
N CYS A 162 -2.57 2.81 -10.53
CA CYS A 162 -1.70 3.52 -9.61
C CYS A 162 -2.47 4.58 -8.79
N GLY A 163 -3.51 5.17 -9.38
CA GLY A 163 -4.42 6.11 -8.73
C GLY A 163 -5.52 5.44 -7.90
N GLY A 164 -5.50 4.11 -7.75
CA GLY A 164 -6.46 3.37 -6.95
C GLY A 164 -7.80 3.08 -7.65
N TRP A 165 -7.85 3.12 -8.98
CA TRP A 165 -9.04 2.80 -9.77
C TRP A 165 -8.68 2.22 -11.14
N THR A 166 -9.64 1.64 -11.85
CA THR A 166 -9.45 1.21 -13.24
C THR A 166 -10.77 1.28 -13.99
N PHE A 167 -10.80 0.79 -15.23
CA PHE A 167 -12.02 0.73 -16.03
C PHE A 167 -12.05 -0.55 -16.88
N ASN A 168 -13.26 -1.02 -17.19
CA ASN A 168 -13.44 -2.10 -18.16
C ASN A 168 -13.51 -1.57 -19.60
N LYS A 169 -13.63 -2.49 -20.56
CA LYS A 169 -13.67 -2.16 -22.00
C LYS A 169 -14.86 -1.27 -22.38
N GLU A 170 -15.94 -1.35 -21.61
CA GLU A 170 -17.14 -0.53 -21.74
C GLU A 170 -16.95 0.89 -21.16
N GLY A 171 -15.83 1.16 -20.48
CA GLY A 171 -15.53 2.44 -19.84
C GLY A 171 -16.16 2.60 -18.46
N GLN A 172 -16.61 1.51 -17.83
CA GLN A 172 -17.15 1.54 -16.48
C GLN A 172 -16.00 1.57 -15.47
N ARG A 173 -16.00 2.61 -14.62
CA ARG A 173 -15.03 2.78 -13.54
C ARG A 173 -15.17 1.69 -12.48
N ILE A 174 -14.03 1.24 -11.97
CA ILE A 174 -13.91 0.27 -10.88
C ILE A 174 -12.97 0.87 -9.83
N GLU A 175 -13.47 1.13 -8.63
CA GLU A 175 -12.65 1.61 -7.51
C GLU A 175 -11.87 0.45 -6.88
N LEU A 176 -10.55 0.61 -6.79
CA LEU A 176 -9.64 -0.39 -6.26
C LEU A 176 -9.13 -0.05 -4.85
N ASN A 177 -9.21 1.23 -4.45
CA ASN A 177 -8.87 1.68 -3.10
C ASN A 177 -10.12 2.16 -2.34
N PHE A 178 -9.96 2.33 -1.03
CA PHE A 178 -10.93 3.00 -0.19
C PHE A 178 -10.49 4.44 0.08
N ASP A 179 -11.45 5.36 0.10
CA ASP A 179 -11.27 6.77 0.46
C ASP A 179 -11.20 6.99 1.98
N THR A 180 -10.91 5.94 2.73
CA THR A 180 -10.75 5.94 4.18
C THR A 180 -9.56 5.06 4.52
N CYS A 181 -8.71 5.52 5.43
CA CYS A 181 -7.54 4.80 5.91
C CYS A 181 -7.53 4.78 7.44
N PHE A 182 -7.27 3.62 8.02
CA PHE A 182 -6.96 3.48 9.44
C PHE A 182 -5.60 2.82 9.61
N SER A 183 -4.80 3.33 10.54
CA SER A 183 -3.57 2.66 10.95
C SER A 183 -3.84 1.64 12.05
N PHE A 184 -2.99 0.61 12.11
CA PHE A 184 -2.93 -0.25 13.28
C PHE A 184 -1.89 0.29 14.26
N VAL A 185 -2.30 0.51 15.49
CA VAL A 185 -1.49 1.11 16.55
C VAL A 185 -1.24 0.10 17.66
N LYS A 186 -0.23 0.35 18.50
CA LYS A 186 0.02 -0.49 19.67
C LYS A 186 -1.05 -0.23 20.73
N GLY A 187 -1.88 -1.23 21.01
CA GLY A 187 -2.92 -1.20 22.05
C GLY A 187 -2.39 -1.53 23.43
N ALA A 188 -3.25 -1.37 24.43
CA ALA A 188 -2.99 -1.84 25.78
C ALA A 188 -3.00 -3.38 25.84
N PRO A 189 -2.27 -4.01 26.78
CA PRO A 189 -2.34 -5.46 26.97
C PRO A 189 -3.78 -5.95 27.16
N GLY A 190 -4.22 -6.88 26.30
CA GLY A 190 -5.57 -7.45 26.37
C GLY A 190 -6.68 -6.57 25.78
N GLU A 191 -6.34 -5.46 25.12
CA GLU A 191 -7.31 -4.62 24.42
C GLU A 191 -8.05 -5.40 23.33
N VAL A 192 -9.38 -5.32 23.34
CA VAL A 192 -10.23 -5.94 22.32
C VAL A 192 -10.27 -5.03 21.11
N SER A 193 -10.01 -5.59 19.94
CA SER A 193 -9.98 -4.86 18.69
C SER A 193 -10.79 -5.59 17.61
N PRO A 194 -11.47 -4.87 16.69
CA PRO A 194 -12.13 -5.50 15.56
C PRO A 194 -11.15 -6.04 14.52
N VAL A 195 -9.85 -5.75 14.67
CA VAL A 195 -8.78 -6.30 13.83
C VAL A 195 -7.82 -7.13 14.68
N ARG A 196 -7.33 -8.24 14.12
CA ARG A 196 -6.28 -9.07 14.69
C ARG A 196 -5.30 -9.44 13.59
N ILE A 197 -4.03 -9.12 13.79
CA ILE A 197 -2.94 -9.64 12.96
C ILE A 197 -2.36 -10.87 13.64
N GLY A 198 -2.15 -11.94 12.87
CA GLY A 198 -1.45 -13.12 13.36
C GLY A 198 -2.26 -13.92 14.39
N ARG A 199 -3.08 -14.86 13.91
CA ARG A 199 -3.63 -15.95 14.72
C ARG A 199 -3.10 -17.28 14.21
N ALA A 200 -2.31 -17.99 15.02
CA ALA A 200 -1.79 -19.28 14.61
C ALA A 200 -2.93 -20.32 14.51
N ARG A 201 -2.88 -21.12 13.46
CA ARG A 201 -3.86 -22.17 13.20
C ARG A 201 -3.31 -23.56 13.55
N GLU A 202 -4.18 -24.55 13.53
CA GLU A 202 -3.82 -25.95 13.78
C GLU A 202 -3.33 -26.66 12.51
N ASP A 203 -3.79 -26.22 11.34
CA ASP A 203 -3.36 -26.72 10.05
C ASP A 203 -1.95 -26.23 9.67
N THR A 204 -1.33 -26.99 8.77
CA THR A 204 0.05 -26.78 8.33
C THR A 204 0.11 -26.55 6.83
N CYS A 205 1.11 -25.79 6.41
CA CYS A 205 1.36 -25.50 5.01
C CYS A 205 1.78 -26.78 4.26
N PRO A 206 1.16 -27.09 3.11
CA PRO A 206 1.50 -28.29 2.34
C PRO A 206 2.92 -28.25 1.75
N HIS A 207 3.52 -27.06 1.61
CA HIS A 207 4.86 -26.89 1.03
C HIS A 207 5.98 -27.06 2.05
N CYS A 208 5.88 -26.40 3.21
CA CYS A 208 6.96 -26.38 4.20
C CYS A 208 6.65 -27.09 5.53
N GLY A 209 5.41 -27.53 5.75
CA GLY A 209 4.97 -28.13 7.02
C GLY A 209 4.89 -27.14 8.19
N GLY A 210 5.21 -25.86 7.97
CA GLY A 210 5.04 -24.78 8.95
C GLY A 210 3.57 -24.52 9.27
N ARG A 211 3.29 -23.87 10.40
CA ARG A 211 1.91 -23.54 10.79
C ARG A 211 1.34 -22.46 9.87
N MET A 212 0.08 -22.63 9.49
CA MET A 212 -0.67 -21.56 8.84
C MET A 212 -1.03 -20.48 9.88
N ALA A 213 -1.19 -19.24 9.42
CA ALA A 213 -1.62 -18.13 10.26
C ALA A 213 -2.73 -17.35 9.57
N ASP A 214 -3.74 -16.95 10.34
CA ASP A 214 -4.65 -15.90 9.90
C ASP A 214 -3.90 -14.57 10.05
N MET A 215 -3.42 -14.05 8.93
CA MET A 215 -2.64 -12.82 8.85
C MET A 215 -3.48 -11.59 9.13
N LEU A 216 -4.77 -11.63 8.78
CA LEU A 216 -5.73 -10.59 9.13
C LEU A 216 -7.08 -11.23 9.46
N VAL A 217 -7.59 -10.97 10.65
CA VAL A 217 -9.01 -11.16 11.00
C VAL A 217 -9.59 -9.77 11.20
N LEU A 218 -10.70 -9.47 10.53
CA LEU A 218 -11.34 -8.16 10.52
C LEU A 218 -12.85 -8.31 10.70
N ASP A 219 -13.42 -7.63 11.68
CA ASP A 219 -14.87 -7.54 11.89
C ASP A 219 -15.42 -6.26 11.25
N GLY A 220 -15.99 -6.40 10.05
CA GLY A 220 -16.54 -5.29 9.27
C GLY A 220 -17.79 -4.65 9.89
N ARG A 221 -18.35 -5.24 10.95
CA ARG A 221 -19.50 -4.70 11.69
C ARG A 221 -19.10 -3.57 12.65
N ASP A 222 -17.81 -3.41 12.96
CA ASP A 222 -17.33 -2.24 13.71
C ASP A 222 -17.60 -0.96 12.91
N GLU A 223 -18.13 0.07 13.58
CA GLU A 223 -18.51 1.34 12.95
C GLU A 223 -17.36 1.97 12.14
N ARG A 224 -16.12 1.80 12.59
CA ARG A 224 -14.92 2.34 11.91
C ARG A 224 -14.62 1.63 10.61
N LEU A 225 -15.11 0.40 10.41
CA LEU A 225 -14.82 -0.45 9.26
C LEU A 225 -15.98 -0.54 8.26
N LYS A 226 -17.08 0.17 8.50
CA LYS A 226 -18.26 0.21 7.60
C LYS A 226 -17.93 0.62 6.17
N PHE A 227 -16.88 1.43 5.97
CA PHE A 227 -16.43 1.85 4.63
C PHE A 227 -16.00 0.67 3.74
N LEU A 228 -15.71 -0.50 4.33
CA LEU A 228 -15.39 -1.73 3.61
C LEU A 228 -16.60 -2.40 2.96
N GLY A 229 -17.83 -2.06 3.39
CA GLY A 229 -19.05 -2.71 2.91
C GLY A 229 -19.18 -4.18 3.30
N LEU A 230 -18.50 -4.61 4.37
CA LEU A 230 -18.50 -5.99 4.88
C LEU A 230 -19.43 -6.12 6.09
N ASP A 231 -20.51 -6.89 5.98
CA ASP A 231 -21.41 -7.21 7.09
C ASP A 231 -21.04 -8.55 7.75
N GLY A 232 -19.86 -8.60 8.36
CA GLY A 232 -19.36 -9.79 9.04
C GLY A 232 -17.85 -9.80 9.22
N ILE A 233 -17.31 -10.98 9.48
CA ILE A 233 -15.89 -11.20 9.73
C ILE A 233 -15.22 -11.69 8.45
N LEU A 234 -14.19 -10.97 8.00
CA LEU A 234 -13.27 -11.41 6.96
C LEU A 234 -12.02 -11.99 7.62
N THR A 235 -11.54 -13.14 7.12
CA THR A 235 -10.25 -13.72 7.55
C THR A 235 -9.37 -14.01 6.34
N ALA A 236 -8.13 -13.51 6.37
CA ALA A 236 -7.09 -13.74 5.39
C ALA A 236 -6.01 -14.65 6.00
N THR A 237 -5.74 -15.78 5.34
CA THR A 237 -4.87 -16.84 5.86
C THR A 237 -3.78 -17.17 4.87
N CYS A 238 -2.52 -17.24 5.33
CA CYS A 238 -1.44 -17.78 4.51
C CYS A 238 -0.37 -18.42 5.39
N CYS A 239 0.60 -19.08 4.75
CA CYS A 239 1.81 -19.50 5.43
C CYS A 239 2.78 -18.30 5.47
N PRO A 240 3.20 -17.80 6.65
CA PRO A 240 4.14 -16.69 6.74
C PRO A 240 5.48 -16.98 6.06
N ASN A 241 5.87 -18.26 6.00
CA ASN A 241 7.08 -18.70 5.30
C ASN A 241 6.93 -18.68 3.78
N CYS A 242 5.86 -19.29 3.26
CA CYS A 242 5.78 -19.63 1.84
C CYS A 242 5.16 -18.53 0.98
N VAL A 243 4.44 -17.55 1.56
CA VAL A 243 3.70 -16.54 0.78
C VAL A 243 4.60 -15.73 -0.15
N GLY A 244 5.84 -15.47 0.23
CA GLY A 244 6.84 -14.81 -0.63
C GLY A 244 7.51 -15.72 -1.67
N PHE A 245 7.22 -17.01 -1.66
CA PHE A 245 7.76 -18.01 -2.58
C PHE A 245 6.66 -18.66 -3.43
N LEU A 246 5.44 -18.14 -3.41
CA LEU A 246 4.36 -18.65 -4.25
C LEU A 246 4.49 -18.11 -5.68
N LYS A 247 4.01 -18.91 -6.63
CA LYS A 247 3.76 -18.47 -8.00
C LYS A 247 2.47 -17.64 -8.01
N GLY A 248 2.62 -16.34 -7.81
CA GLY A 248 1.50 -15.42 -7.61
C GLY A 248 0.99 -15.40 -6.17
N PRO A 249 -0.16 -14.77 -5.90
CA PRO A 249 -0.65 -14.57 -4.55
C PRO A 249 -1.22 -15.85 -3.91
N ALA A 250 -1.23 -15.89 -2.59
CA ALA A 250 -2.04 -16.85 -1.84
C ALA A 250 -3.53 -16.45 -1.93
N PHE A 251 -4.43 -17.42 -2.05
CA PHE A 251 -5.87 -17.16 -2.09
C PHE A 251 -6.61 -17.94 -1.01
N ASN A 252 -7.64 -17.33 -0.45
CA ASN A 252 -8.64 -18.03 0.35
C ASN A 252 -10.04 -17.55 -0.01
N ARG A 253 -11.03 -18.42 0.18
CA ARG A 253 -12.42 -17.99 0.36
C ARG A 253 -12.68 -17.76 1.84
N PHE A 254 -13.30 -16.64 2.17
CA PHE A 254 -13.76 -16.36 3.54
C PHE A 254 -15.28 -16.45 3.62
N THR A 255 -15.81 -16.72 4.81
CA THR A 255 -17.23 -16.61 5.13
C THR A 255 -17.44 -15.52 6.17
N LEU A 256 -18.61 -14.86 6.15
CA LEU A 256 -18.90 -13.69 7.01
C LEU A 256 -19.00 -14.02 8.52
N ASP A 257 -18.93 -15.30 8.90
CA ASP A 257 -18.78 -15.75 10.28
C ASP A 257 -17.31 -15.99 10.68
N GLY A 258 -16.35 -15.71 9.78
CA GLY A 258 -14.91 -15.82 10.02
C GLY A 258 -14.29 -17.15 9.59
N GLY A 259 -15.03 -18.00 8.87
CA GLY A 259 -14.50 -19.23 8.28
C GLY A 259 -13.57 -18.97 7.10
N VAL A 260 -12.70 -19.95 6.82
CA VAL A 260 -11.67 -19.88 5.77
C VAL A 260 -11.55 -21.21 5.05
N GLU A 261 -11.56 -21.16 3.72
CA GLU A 261 -11.16 -22.23 2.83
C GLU A 261 -9.92 -21.78 2.03
N VAL A 262 -8.75 -22.35 2.34
CA VAL A 262 -7.48 -22.02 1.68
C VAL A 262 -7.45 -22.69 0.30
N PHE A 263 -7.12 -21.93 -0.75
CA PHE A 263 -6.98 -22.50 -2.09
C PHE A 263 -5.59 -23.16 -2.29
N PRO A 264 -5.48 -24.16 -3.18
CA PRO A 264 -4.19 -24.71 -3.57
C PRO A 264 -3.27 -23.62 -4.13
N SER A 265 -1.97 -23.72 -3.84
CA SER A 265 -0.94 -22.85 -4.39
C SER A 265 0.26 -23.66 -4.90
N GLU A 266 1.11 -23.01 -5.69
CA GLU A 266 2.34 -23.57 -6.26
C GLU A 266 3.52 -22.69 -5.83
N LEU A 267 4.70 -23.29 -5.60
CA LEU A 267 5.93 -22.51 -5.42
C LEU A 267 6.42 -21.95 -6.76
N PHE A 268 7.07 -20.79 -6.75
CA PHE A 268 7.53 -20.09 -7.95
C PHE A 268 8.53 -20.91 -8.78
N ASP A 269 9.33 -21.76 -8.13
CA ASP A 269 10.33 -22.63 -8.72
C ASP A 269 9.77 -23.98 -9.18
N GLY A 270 8.46 -24.22 -8.96
CA GLY A 270 7.80 -25.49 -9.26
C GLY A 270 8.18 -26.62 -8.29
N ALA A 271 8.95 -26.34 -7.23
CA ALA A 271 9.19 -27.32 -6.19
C ALA A 271 7.88 -27.63 -5.46
N GLY A 272 7.63 -28.91 -5.17
CA GLY A 272 6.46 -29.28 -4.36
C GLY A 272 6.63 -28.96 -2.87
N LYS A 273 7.87 -28.77 -2.42
CA LYS A 273 8.23 -28.61 -1.00
C LYS A 273 9.41 -27.65 -0.83
N MET A 274 9.48 -27.02 0.34
CA MET A 274 10.61 -26.20 0.79
C MET A 274 10.79 -26.32 2.31
N ASP A 275 11.89 -25.82 2.86
CA ASP A 275 12.06 -25.75 4.32
C ASP A 275 11.24 -24.60 4.92
N CYS A 276 10.83 -24.77 6.19
CA CYS A 276 10.21 -23.70 6.98
C CYS A 276 11.30 -22.94 7.76
N TYR A 277 11.50 -21.67 7.43
CA TYR A 277 12.46 -20.78 8.07
C TYR A 277 11.88 -19.97 9.24
N VAL A 278 10.55 -19.95 9.38
CA VAL A 278 9.86 -19.29 10.50
C VAL A 278 10.06 -20.11 11.77
N ARG A 279 10.66 -19.50 12.79
CA ARG A 279 11.01 -20.16 14.05
C ARG A 279 9.88 -20.05 15.08
N PRO A 280 9.88 -20.87 16.14
CA PRO A 280 8.87 -20.77 17.19
C PRO A 280 8.76 -19.39 17.84
N GLU A 281 9.88 -18.68 17.99
CA GLU A 281 9.92 -17.29 18.47
C GLU A 281 9.25 -16.31 17.50
N ASP A 282 9.37 -16.53 16.18
CA ASP A 282 8.75 -15.69 15.16
C ASP A 282 7.23 -15.87 15.17
N TYR A 283 6.75 -17.11 15.29
CA TYR A 283 5.31 -17.37 15.50
C TYR A 283 4.79 -16.72 16.79
N ARG A 284 5.61 -16.68 17.84
CA ARG A 284 5.22 -15.99 19.09
C ARG A 284 5.09 -14.48 18.85
N SER A 285 6.09 -13.84 18.26
CA SER A 285 6.06 -12.41 17.94
C SER A 285 4.89 -12.07 17.02
N LEU A 286 4.65 -12.89 15.98
CA LEU A 286 3.52 -12.77 15.07
C LEU A 286 2.18 -12.84 15.80
N THR A 287 2.00 -13.74 16.77
CA THR A 287 0.71 -13.97 17.43
C THR A 287 0.45 -13.12 18.67
N GLU A 288 1.51 -12.66 19.33
CA GLU A 288 1.46 -11.86 20.56
C GLU A 288 1.66 -10.35 20.29
N ASN A 289 1.72 -9.94 19.02
CA ASN A 289 1.83 -8.53 18.65
C ASN A 289 0.68 -7.69 19.28
N PRO A 290 0.94 -6.42 19.64
CA PRO A 290 -0.03 -5.58 20.33
C PRO A 290 -0.91 -4.75 19.39
N PHE A 291 -0.95 -5.05 18.08
CA PHE A 291 -1.63 -4.17 17.12
C PHE A 291 -3.16 -4.23 17.28
N VAL A 292 -3.75 -3.04 17.32
CA VAL A 292 -5.20 -2.79 17.36
C VAL A 292 -5.58 -1.74 16.33
N LEU A 293 -6.83 -1.70 15.89
CA LEU A 293 -7.34 -0.66 15.00
C LEU A 293 -7.29 0.71 15.69
N GLY A 294 -6.71 1.71 15.02
CA GLY A 294 -6.69 3.10 15.48
C GLY A 294 -8.09 3.65 15.79
N GLY A 295 -8.14 4.62 16.71
CA GLY A 295 -9.41 5.22 17.14
C GLY A 295 -10.03 6.18 16.11
N ALA A 296 -9.23 6.70 15.18
CA ALA A 296 -9.63 7.69 14.18
C ALA A 296 -8.96 7.39 12.83
N PRO A 297 -9.57 7.80 11.70
CA PRO A 297 -8.95 7.68 10.40
C PRO A 297 -7.68 8.56 10.32
N VAL A 298 -6.76 8.14 9.46
CA VAL A 298 -5.52 8.84 9.10
C VAL A 298 -5.59 9.28 7.63
N PRO A 299 -4.69 10.17 7.15
CA PRO A 299 -4.67 10.55 5.73
C PRO A 299 -4.58 9.33 4.79
N LEU A 300 -5.10 9.47 3.57
CA LEU A 300 -5.20 8.36 2.61
C LEU A 300 -3.85 7.71 2.30
N PHE A 301 -2.80 8.53 2.24
CA PHE A 301 -1.44 8.12 1.90
C PHE A 301 -0.59 7.78 3.15
N TYR A 302 -1.20 7.63 4.33
CA TYR A 302 -0.46 7.35 5.57
C TYR A 302 0.42 6.10 5.50
N GLY A 303 -0.02 5.08 4.76
CA GLY A 303 0.74 3.86 4.52
C GLY A 303 1.65 3.90 3.30
N ALA A 304 1.52 4.90 2.41
CA ALA A 304 2.01 4.85 1.03
C ALA A 304 3.53 5.10 0.86
N ALA A 305 4.21 5.61 1.88
CA ALA A 305 5.65 5.88 1.84
C ALA A 305 6.39 5.37 3.07
N CYS A 306 5.80 4.39 3.76
CA CYS A 306 6.27 3.96 5.08
C CYS A 306 6.30 2.44 5.20
N ASP A 307 7.48 1.93 5.50
CA ASP A 307 7.73 0.50 5.70
C ASP A 307 7.55 0.07 7.16
N ASP A 308 7.12 0.98 8.05
CA ASP A 308 6.95 0.71 9.49
C ASP A 308 5.50 0.83 9.99
N VAL A 309 4.52 0.89 9.08
CA VAL A 309 3.10 1.04 9.41
C VAL A 309 2.20 0.02 8.72
N ASN A 310 1.31 -0.58 9.51
CA ASN A 310 0.23 -1.43 9.03
C ASN A 310 -1.05 -0.60 8.89
N THR A 311 -1.78 -0.77 7.79
CA THR A 311 -3.02 0.00 7.54
C THR A 311 -4.12 -0.88 6.96
N VAL A 312 -5.36 -0.41 7.11
CA VAL A 312 -6.54 -0.89 6.37
C VAL A 312 -7.14 0.28 5.61
N GLY A 313 -7.42 0.08 4.32
CA GLY A 313 -7.81 1.12 3.38
C GLY A 313 -6.68 2.07 3.00
N GLY A 314 -7.03 3.19 2.36
CA GLY A 314 -6.07 4.16 1.82
C GLY A 314 -5.27 3.62 0.63
N PHE A 315 -4.03 4.10 0.50
CA PHE A 315 -3.05 3.69 -0.51
C PHE A 315 -1.94 2.83 0.10
N ALA A 316 -1.52 1.81 -0.64
CA ALA A 316 -0.41 0.93 -0.30
C ALA A 316 0.94 1.58 -0.62
N ASN A 317 2.03 1.13 0.01
CA ASN A 317 3.41 1.52 -0.31
C ASN A 317 4.03 0.77 -1.50
N TRP A 318 3.25 0.06 -2.32
CA TRP A 318 3.68 -0.82 -3.43
C TRP A 318 5.20 -0.87 -3.68
N VAL A 319 5.87 -1.84 -3.05
CA VAL A 319 7.34 -1.89 -2.98
C VAL A 319 8.00 -2.14 -4.35
N GLN A 320 7.36 -2.95 -5.20
CA GLN A 320 7.90 -3.29 -6.53
C GLN A 320 7.20 -2.46 -7.61
N ASP A 321 5.92 -2.74 -7.81
CA ASP A 321 4.99 -2.00 -8.66
C ASP A 321 3.58 -2.25 -8.10
N TRP A 322 2.62 -1.39 -8.45
CA TRP A 322 1.23 -1.66 -8.11
C TRP A 322 0.73 -2.90 -8.86
N GLU A 323 0.25 -3.88 -8.09
CA GLU A 323 -0.27 -5.12 -8.66
C GLU A 323 -1.60 -5.46 -7.98
N TYR A 324 -2.70 -5.17 -8.66
CA TYR A 324 -4.02 -5.58 -8.20
C TYR A 324 -4.34 -6.97 -8.72
N THR A 325 -4.54 -7.89 -7.78
CA THR A 325 -4.81 -9.29 -8.10
C THR A 325 -6.15 -9.44 -8.82
N ALA A 326 -6.19 -10.22 -9.91
CA ALA A 326 -7.46 -10.63 -10.49
C ALA A 326 -8.12 -11.74 -9.66
N CYS A 327 -9.41 -11.58 -9.34
CA CYS A 327 -10.15 -12.60 -8.60
C CYS A 327 -10.19 -13.91 -9.39
N PRO A 328 -9.77 -15.06 -8.82
CA PRO A 328 -9.71 -16.33 -9.56
C PRO A 328 -11.10 -16.88 -9.91
N HIS A 329 -12.17 -16.34 -9.34
CA HIS A 329 -13.55 -16.75 -9.64
C HIS A 329 -14.22 -15.89 -10.72
N CYS A 330 -14.19 -14.56 -10.59
CA CYS A 330 -14.90 -13.66 -11.52
C CYS A 330 -13.98 -12.92 -12.51
N GLY A 331 -12.65 -12.99 -12.34
CA GLY A 331 -11.66 -12.33 -13.19
C GLY A 331 -11.55 -10.82 -13.01
N LYS A 332 -12.39 -10.18 -12.19
CA LYS A 332 -12.31 -8.74 -11.89
C LYS A 332 -11.08 -8.44 -11.03
N PRO A 333 -10.45 -7.25 -11.19
CA PRO A 333 -9.43 -6.81 -10.25
C PRO A 333 -10.02 -6.72 -8.84
N MET A 334 -9.24 -7.15 -7.85
CA MET A 334 -9.60 -7.16 -6.45
C MET A 334 -9.35 -5.78 -5.83
N LYS A 335 -10.03 -5.51 -4.72
CA LYS A 335 -9.94 -4.23 -4.03
C LYS A 335 -8.88 -4.30 -2.94
N TYR A 336 -7.94 -3.37 -2.93
CA TYR A 336 -6.94 -3.25 -1.87
C TYR A 336 -7.62 -3.07 -0.52
N LEU A 337 -7.27 -3.93 0.43
CA LEU A 337 -7.84 -3.97 1.77
C LEU A 337 -6.86 -3.46 2.81
N ALA A 338 -5.64 -4.00 2.84
CA ALA A 338 -4.69 -3.73 3.90
C ALA A 338 -3.25 -3.99 3.47
N GLN A 339 -2.30 -3.36 4.16
CA GLN A 339 -0.88 -3.71 4.12
C GLN A 339 -0.41 -4.10 5.52
N ILE A 340 0.46 -5.11 5.57
CA ILE A 340 1.12 -5.57 6.79
C ILE A 340 2.62 -5.63 6.53
N GLN A 341 3.38 -4.82 7.25
CA GLN A 341 4.84 -4.78 7.21
C GLN A 341 5.41 -5.91 8.06
N TRP A 342 6.16 -6.82 7.44
CA TRP A 342 6.66 -8.03 8.11
C TRP A 342 7.55 -7.70 9.30
N ASP A 343 8.39 -6.68 9.14
CA ASP A 343 9.34 -6.24 10.16
C ASP A 343 8.62 -5.75 11.44
N THR A 344 7.39 -5.27 11.35
CA THR A 344 6.59 -4.86 12.52
C THR A 344 6.12 -6.03 13.37
N LEU A 345 6.14 -7.24 12.81
CA LEU A 345 5.63 -8.48 13.44
C LEU A 345 6.76 -9.45 13.83
N MET A 346 7.78 -9.57 12.98
CA MET A 346 8.89 -10.50 13.16
C MET A 346 10.20 -9.77 12.90
N ASP A 347 11.16 -9.91 13.81
CA ASP A 347 12.44 -9.22 13.68
C ASP A 347 13.30 -9.88 12.59
N GLY A 348 13.86 -9.07 11.69
CA GLY A 348 14.73 -9.55 10.61
C GLY A 348 13.98 -10.09 9.40
N THR A 349 12.67 -9.87 9.30
CA THR A 349 11.89 -10.10 8.07
C THR A 349 11.63 -8.78 7.36
N GLU A 350 11.76 -8.78 6.05
CA GLU A 350 11.61 -7.59 5.20
C GLU A 350 10.38 -7.71 4.29
N GLY A 351 9.97 -6.58 3.74
CA GLY A 351 8.87 -6.47 2.79
C GLY A 351 7.48 -6.36 3.41
N THR A 352 6.50 -6.26 2.52
CA THR A 352 5.11 -5.97 2.84
C THR A 352 4.23 -7.12 2.36
N LEU A 353 3.23 -7.47 3.15
CA LEU A 353 2.11 -8.33 2.76
C LEU A 353 0.91 -7.46 2.44
N TYR A 354 0.57 -7.37 1.16
CA TYR A 354 -0.66 -6.74 0.69
C TYR A 354 -1.79 -7.74 0.73
N ILE A 355 -2.95 -7.26 1.19
CA ILE A 355 -4.18 -8.03 1.26
C ILE A 355 -5.21 -7.30 0.40
N GLU A 356 -5.82 -8.01 -0.53
CA GLU A 356 -6.92 -7.52 -1.35
C GLU A 356 -8.11 -8.47 -1.25
N PHE A 357 -9.31 -8.01 -1.56
CA PHE A 357 -10.50 -8.87 -1.54
C PHE A 357 -11.47 -8.58 -2.69
N CYS A 358 -12.21 -9.61 -3.06
CA CYS A 358 -13.33 -9.55 -3.98
C CYS A 358 -14.62 -9.62 -3.15
N PRO A 359 -15.34 -8.50 -2.96
CA PRO A 359 -16.57 -8.51 -2.16
C PRO A 359 -17.64 -9.43 -2.77
N ASP A 360 -17.76 -9.45 -4.10
CA ASP A 360 -18.74 -10.27 -4.83
C ASP A 360 -18.54 -11.78 -4.62
N CYS A 361 -17.27 -12.22 -4.55
CA CYS A 361 -16.93 -13.64 -4.52
C CYS A 361 -16.49 -14.13 -3.13
N GLN A 362 -16.34 -13.23 -2.16
CA GLN A 362 -15.80 -13.50 -0.83
C GLN A 362 -14.44 -14.23 -0.89
N ILE A 363 -13.57 -13.74 -1.77
CA ILE A 363 -12.20 -14.25 -1.93
C ILE A 363 -11.23 -13.17 -1.50
N VAL A 364 -10.17 -13.56 -0.80
CA VAL A 364 -9.07 -12.69 -0.38
C VAL A 364 -7.77 -13.17 -1.03
N SER A 365 -6.95 -12.25 -1.49
CA SER A 365 -5.58 -12.50 -1.94
C SER A 365 -4.61 -11.95 -0.91
N MET A 366 -3.47 -12.62 -0.74
CA MET A 366 -2.34 -12.07 -0.01
C MET A 366 -1.09 -12.20 -0.89
N GLN A 367 -0.45 -11.07 -1.12
CA GLN A 367 0.73 -10.96 -1.95
C GLN A 367 1.87 -10.34 -1.15
N HIS A 368 3.04 -10.95 -1.24
CA HIS A 368 4.26 -10.38 -0.66
C HIS A 368 5.05 -9.64 -1.74
N GLN A 369 5.54 -8.45 -1.40
CA GLN A 369 6.57 -7.74 -2.16
C GLN A 369 7.71 -7.34 -1.22
N GLN A 370 8.93 -7.31 -1.76
CA GLN A 370 10.16 -6.84 -1.10
C GLN A 370 11.12 -6.27 -2.16
N THR A 371 12.06 -5.42 -1.72
CA THR A 371 13.07 -4.76 -2.56
C THR A 371 14.22 -5.67 -2.98
#